data_AF-A0A5Q0JSB1-F1
#
_entry.id   AF-A0A5Q0JSB1-F1
#
_cell.length_a   1.000
_cell.length_b   1.000
_cell.length_c   1.000
_cell.angle_alpha   90.00
_cell.angle_beta   90.00
_cell.angle_gamma   90.00
#
_symmetry.space_group_name_H-M   'P 1'
#
loop_
_entity.id
_entity.type
_entity.pdbx_description
1 polymer ?
#
loop_
_entity_poly.entity_id
_entity_poly.type
_entity_poly.pdbx_seq_one_letter_code
_entity_poly.pdbx_strand_id
1 'polypeptide(L)'
;MYRVIKGMFYTFILFLVFTGCKNYEDTEGISLNSYFLDNQEAVNFIARDMPVSMLKVNDSQFTEAEKEVFASVKHLNFLGFKVDGSNTEAYKVELAKVKRILKGKSYSKLMEFSDKGHKIIVKYKGHFNKTDELVVLGSEKQTGFGIVRVLGSDMNLVKLGSLAKTLQETDIDENQFEDIIAFFEGTFRI
;
A
#
# COMPACT_ATOMS: atom_id res chain seq x y z
N MET A 1 -8.71 -12.23 51.20
CA MET A 1 -7.97 -11.18 50.46
C MET A 1 -7.46 -11.63 49.08
N TYR A 2 -6.72 -12.74 48.96
CA TYR A 2 -6.13 -13.18 47.67
C TYR A 2 -7.14 -13.41 46.51
N ARG A 3 -8.33 -14.00 46.79
CA ARG A 3 -9.39 -14.19 45.78
C ARG A 3 -9.95 -12.87 45.22
N VAL A 4 -10.00 -11.82 46.06
CA VAL A 4 -10.53 -10.50 45.68
C VAL A 4 -9.52 -9.74 44.82
N ILE A 5 -8.23 -9.85 45.18
CA ILE A 5 -7.11 -9.26 44.42
C ILE A 5 -6.98 -9.93 43.05
N LYS A 6 -7.12 -11.25 42.98
CA LYS A 6 -7.10 -12.00 41.72
C LYS A 6 -8.26 -11.61 40.80
N GLY A 7 -9.46 -11.41 41.37
CA GLY A 7 -10.63 -10.90 40.65
C GLY A 7 -10.38 -9.51 40.07
N MET A 8 -9.88 -8.56 40.87
CA MET A 8 -9.53 -7.22 40.42
C MET A 8 -8.48 -7.22 39.30
N PHE A 9 -7.49 -8.11 39.36
CA PHE A 9 -6.44 -8.23 38.35
C PHE A 9 -7.00 -8.71 36.99
N TYR A 10 -7.91 -9.70 37.01
CA TYR A 10 -8.58 -10.16 35.80
C TYR A 10 -9.54 -9.11 35.22
N THR A 11 -10.22 -8.33 36.07
CA THR A 11 -11.09 -7.23 35.61
C THR A 11 -10.28 -6.07 35.00
N PHE A 12 -9.08 -5.79 35.54
CA PHE A 12 -8.17 -4.77 34.98
C PHE A 12 -7.55 -5.18 33.64
N ILE A 13 -7.17 -6.46 33.50
CA ILE A 13 -6.69 -7.02 32.22
C ILE A 13 -7.79 -7.02 31.16
N LEU A 14 -9.05 -7.28 31.53
CA LEU A 14 -10.18 -7.26 30.59
C LEU A 14 -10.51 -5.84 30.08
N PHE A 15 -10.25 -4.80 30.89
CA PHE A 15 -10.44 -3.40 30.50
C PHE A 15 -9.34 -2.89 29.55
N LEU A 16 -8.11 -3.40 29.67
CA LEU A 16 -6.98 -3.04 28.82
C LEU A 16 -7.11 -3.51 27.36
N VAL A 17 -7.98 -4.49 27.08
CA VAL A 17 -8.19 -5.01 25.71
C VAL A 17 -9.14 -4.13 24.89
N PHE A 18 -9.92 -3.24 25.51
CA PHE A 18 -10.81 -2.32 24.79
C PHE A 18 -10.17 -0.98 24.40
N THR A 19 -8.98 -0.67 24.91
CA THR A 19 -8.17 0.45 24.40
C THR A 19 -7.23 -0.05 23.30
N GLY A 20 -7.78 -0.69 22.27
CA GLY A 20 -7.05 -0.95 21.04
C GLY A 20 -6.58 0.38 20.44
N CYS A 21 -5.26 0.49 20.23
CA CYS A 21 -4.58 1.69 19.76
C CYS A 21 -5.28 2.32 18.54
N LYS A 22 -5.94 3.46 18.74
CA LYS A 22 -6.11 4.44 17.68
C LYS A 22 -4.80 5.21 17.57
N ASN A 23 -3.95 4.83 16.63
CA ASN A 23 -2.80 5.62 16.24
C ASN A 23 -3.32 6.89 15.54
N TYR A 24 -3.65 7.90 16.34
CA TYR A 24 -3.96 9.25 15.90
C TYR A 24 -2.66 9.97 15.60
N GLU A 25 -2.14 9.80 14.39
CA GLU A 25 -1.28 10.82 13.82
C GLU A 25 -1.37 10.78 12.30
N ASP A 26 -2.41 11.41 11.77
CA ASP A 26 -2.39 12.22 10.56
C ASP A 26 -3.70 13.01 10.53
N THR A 27 -3.58 14.32 10.51
CA THR A 27 -4.66 15.32 10.56
C THR A 27 -5.85 14.95 9.68
N GLU A 28 -7.06 14.88 10.27
CA GLU A 28 -8.35 14.46 9.68
C GLU A 28 -8.60 12.94 9.51
N GLY A 29 -8.03 12.13 10.42
CA GLY A 29 -8.76 11.01 11.05
C GLY A 29 -8.81 9.66 10.32
N ILE A 30 -8.28 9.56 9.10
CA ILE A 30 -8.16 8.28 8.38
C ILE A 30 -6.74 8.13 7.87
N SER A 31 -6.06 7.06 8.31
CA SER A 31 -4.73 6.68 7.83
C SER A 31 -4.85 5.82 6.58
N LEU A 32 -3.76 5.69 5.80
CA LEU A 32 -3.75 4.77 4.66
C LEU A 32 -3.93 3.30 5.13
N ASN A 33 -3.39 2.95 6.29
CA ASN A 33 -3.57 1.62 6.89
C ASN A 33 -5.05 1.31 7.18
N SER A 34 -5.74 2.20 7.88
CA SER A 34 -7.18 2.03 8.15
C SER A 34 -7.99 2.00 6.86
N TYR A 35 -7.62 2.82 5.86
CA TYR A 35 -8.27 2.79 4.56
C TYR A 35 -8.15 1.42 3.86
N PHE A 36 -7.00 0.74 3.96
CA PHE A 36 -6.83 -0.62 3.45
C PHE A 36 -7.69 -1.63 4.21
N LEU A 37 -7.68 -1.57 5.56
CA LEU A 37 -8.47 -2.47 6.40
C LEU A 37 -9.98 -2.33 6.17
N ASP A 38 -10.47 -1.10 5.95
CA ASP A 38 -11.89 -0.84 5.75
C ASP A 38 -12.37 -1.29 4.36
N ASN A 39 -11.48 -1.36 3.36
CA ASN A 39 -11.86 -1.60 1.96
C ASN A 39 -11.37 -2.94 1.39
N GLN A 40 -10.60 -3.74 2.14
CA GLN A 40 -10.05 -5.02 1.64
C GLN A 40 -11.12 -6.05 1.23
N GLU A 41 -12.32 -5.96 1.82
CA GLU A 41 -13.48 -6.82 1.52
C GLU A 41 -14.66 -6.02 0.93
N ALA A 42 -14.46 -4.74 0.61
CA ALA A 42 -15.53 -3.88 0.13
C ALA A 42 -15.88 -4.17 -1.33
N VAL A 43 -17.15 -3.91 -1.68
CA VAL A 43 -17.64 -4.05 -3.06
C VAL A 43 -16.85 -3.11 -3.98
N ASN A 44 -16.53 -3.58 -5.18
CA ASN A 44 -15.73 -2.90 -6.20
C ASN A 44 -14.24 -2.74 -5.85
N PHE A 45 -13.79 -3.26 -4.70
CA PHE A 45 -12.38 -3.29 -4.34
C PHE A 45 -11.73 -4.65 -4.60
N ILE A 46 -10.46 -4.62 -4.95
CA ILE A 46 -9.57 -5.78 -5.04
C ILE A 46 -8.37 -5.48 -4.16
N ALA A 47 -8.08 -6.35 -3.19
CA ALA A 47 -6.96 -6.18 -2.28
C ALA A 47 -6.02 -7.38 -2.31
N ARG A 48 -4.71 -7.14 -2.22
CA ARG A 48 -3.68 -8.17 -2.05
C ARG A 48 -2.65 -7.68 -1.04
N ASP A 49 -2.33 -8.53 -0.07
CA ASP A 49 -1.24 -8.32 0.88
C ASP A 49 -0.27 -9.49 0.76
N MET A 50 0.99 -9.18 0.46
CA MET A 50 2.02 -10.16 0.18
C MET A 50 3.29 -9.81 0.94
N PRO A 51 3.73 -10.65 1.88
CA PRO A 51 5.10 -10.63 2.36
C PRO A 51 6.06 -10.89 1.20
N VAL A 52 7.14 -10.11 1.10
CA VAL A 52 8.13 -10.28 0.01
C VAL A 52 8.80 -11.65 0.04
N SER A 53 8.89 -12.28 1.22
CA SER A 53 9.39 -13.64 1.37
C SER A 53 8.57 -14.72 0.64
N MET A 54 7.35 -14.40 0.22
CA MET A 54 6.51 -15.29 -0.60
C MET A 54 6.74 -15.11 -2.10
N LEU A 55 7.41 -14.04 -2.53
CA LEU A 55 7.68 -13.78 -3.94
C LEU A 55 8.78 -14.73 -4.45
N LYS A 56 8.48 -15.42 -5.53
CA LYS A 56 9.42 -16.25 -6.26
C LYS A 56 10.13 -15.37 -7.28
N VAL A 57 11.22 -14.75 -6.84
CA VAL A 57 12.02 -13.86 -7.67
C VAL A 57 13.37 -14.52 -7.93
N ASN A 58 13.78 -14.53 -9.19
CA ASN A 58 15.15 -14.91 -9.53
C ASN A 58 16.10 -13.74 -9.26
N ASP A 59 16.71 -13.72 -8.08
CA ASP A 59 17.64 -12.68 -7.65
C ASP A 59 19.03 -12.80 -8.31
N SER A 60 19.26 -13.78 -9.19
CA SER A 60 20.54 -13.95 -9.90
C SER A 60 20.88 -12.75 -10.79
N GLN A 61 19.87 -12.00 -11.21
CA GLN A 61 20.00 -10.80 -12.03
C GLN A 61 20.19 -9.53 -11.19
N PHE A 62 20.06 -9.63 -9.86
CA PHE A 62 20.18 -8.47 -8.97
C PHE A 62 21.64 -8.16 -8.70
N THR A 63 21.96 -6.88 -8.77
CA THR A 63 23.19 -6.33 -8.20
C THR A 63 23.17 -6.47 -6.68
N GLU A 64 24.34 -6.40 -6.04
CA GLU A 64 24.43 -6.45 -4.57
C GLU A 64 23.63 -5.32 -3.89
N ALA A 65 23.58 -4.15 -4.53
CA ALA A 65 22.77 -3.04 -4.04
C ALA A 65 21.25 -3.29 -4.15
N GLU A 66 20.81 -4.03 -5.17
CA GLU A 66 19.41 -4.41 -5.34
C GLU A 66 19.00 -5.52 -4.37
N LYS A 67 19.89 -6.49 -4.09
CA LYS A 67 19.67 -7.52 -3.06
C LYS A 67 19.52 -6.90 -1.67
N GLU A 68 20.38 -5.93 -1.33
CA GLU A 68 20.29 -5.18 -0.07
C GLU A 68 18.91 -4.51 0.08
N VAL A 69 18.43 -3.87 -0.99
CA VAL A 69 17.12 -3.22 -0.94
C VAL A 69 15.97 -4.21 -0.97
N PHE A 70 16.05 -5.28 -1.76
CA PHE A 70 15.05 -6.34 -1.76
C PHE A 70 14.85 -6.93 -0.36
N ALA A 71 15.94 -7.16 0.39
CA ALA A 71 15.92 -7.61 1.78
C ALA A 71 15.34 -6.58 2.76
N SER A 72 15.39 -5.28 2.42
CA SER A 72 14.81 -4.21 3.24
C SER A 72 13.29 -4.09 3.06
N VAL A 73 12.73 -4.61 1.96
CA VAL A 73 11.29 -4.67 1.71
C VAL A 73 10.70 -5.85 2.49
N LYS A 74 9.62 -5.59 3.21
CA LYS A 74 8.94 -6.58 4.05
C LYS A 74 7.60 -7.00 3.45
N HIS A 75 6.78 -6.03 3.05
CA HIS A 75 5.43 -6.27 2.56
C HIS A 75 5.13 -5.43 1.33
N LEU A 76 4.37 -6.03 0.41
CA LEU A 76 3.68 -5.36 -0.68
C LEU A 76 2.19 -5.38 -0.39
N ASN A 77 1.54 -4.22 -0.45
CA ASN A 77 0.08 -4.15 -0.40
C ASN A 77 -0.44 -3.52 -1.68
N PHE A 78 -1.52 -4.09 -2.18
CA PHE A 78 -2.29 -3.55 -3.28
C PHE A 78 -3.74 -3.37 -2.86
N LEU A 79 -4.33 -2.24 -3.25
CA LEU A 79 -5.76 -1.99 -3.19
C LEU A 79 -6.20 -1.26 -4.45
N GLY A 80 -7.08 -1.87 -5.23
CA GLY A 80 -7.68 -1.30 -6.43
C GLY A 80 -9.17 -1.07 -6.25
N PHE A 81 -9.69 0.05 -6.73
CA PHE A 81 -11.12 0.30 -6.92
C PHE A 81 -11.44 0.21 -8.41
N LYS A 82 -12.38 -0.65 -8.79
CA LYS A 82 -12.78 -0.86 -10.19
C LYS A 82 -14.05 -0.08 -10.53
N VAL A 83 -14.03 0.66 -11.63
CA VAL A 83 -15.21 1.31 -12.18
C VAL A 83 -16.02 0.32 -13.03
N ASP A 84 -17.34 0.30 -12.87
CA ASP A 84 -18.26 -0.58 -13.61
C ASP A 84 -19.37 0.20 -14.36
N GLY A 85 -19.21 1.52 -14.49
CA GLY A 85 -20.17 2.43 -15.11
C GLY A 85 -21.32 2.86 -14.19
N SER A 86 -21.74 2.01 -13.25
CA SER A 86 -22.79 2.33 -12.27
C SER A 86 -22.25 3.09 -11.05
N ASN A 87 -20.95 2.95 -10.77
CA ASN A 87 -20.32 3.40 -9.53
C ASN A 87 -19.41 4.65 -9.68
N THR A 88 -19.60 5.44 -10.74
CA THR A 88 -18.75 6.61 -11.06
C THR A 88 -18.68 7.65 -9.93
N GLU A 89 -19.77 7.86 -9.18
CA GLU A 89 -19.75 8.80 -8.05
C GLU A 89 -18.97 8.25 -6.85
N ALA A 90 -19.11 6.95 -6.56
CA ALA A 90 -18.33 6.28 -5.54
C ALA A 90 -16.82 6.35 -5.86
N TYR A 91 -16.43 6.13 -7.12
CA TYR A 91 -15.06 6.31 -7.58
C TYR A 91 -14.50 7.69 -7.23
N LYS A 92 -15.24 8.77 -7.51
CA LYS A 92 -14.77 10.14 -7.22
C LYS A 92 -14.59 10.36 -5.73
N VAL A 93 -15.53 9.88 -4.92
CA VAL A 93 -15.50 9.97 -3.45
C VAL A 93 -14.28 9.23 -2.90
N GLU A 94 -14.08 7.98 -3.31
CA GLU A 94 -12.97 7.15 -2.85
C GLU A 94 -11.61 7.69 -3.30
N LEU A 95 -11.48 8.09 -4.57
CA LEU A 95 -10.26 8.71 -5.06
C LEU A 95 -9.93 10.02 -4.32
N ALA A 96 -10.96 10.81 -3.96
CA ALA A 96 -10.77 12.03 -3.18
C ALA A 96 -10.29 11.73 -1.75
N LYS A 97 -10.80 10.68 -1.11
CA LYS A 97 -10.33 10.21 0.21
C LYS A 97 -8.85 9.84 0.16
N VAL A 98 -8.46 8.99 -0.80
CA VAL A 98 -7.05 8.55 -0.95
C VAL A 98 -6.14 9.75 -1.22
N LYS A 99 -6.53 10.65 -2.13
CA LYS A 99 -5.75 11.87 -2.40
C LYS A 99 -5.61 12.77 -1.18
N ARG A 100 -6.61 12.80 -0.28
CA ARG A 100 -6.55 13.56 0.98
C ARG A 100 -5.58 12.91 1.96
N ILE A 101 -5.67 11.58 2.15
CA ILE A 101 -4.73 10.81 2.99
C ILE A 101 -3.29 11.08 2.53
N LEU A 102 -3.03 10.95 1.23
CA LEU A 102 -1.70 11.16 0.67
C LEU A 102 -1.25 12.63 0.72
N LYS A 103 -2.15 13.61 0.88
CA LYS A 103 -1.77 15.01 1.12
C LYS A 103 -1.38 15.29 2.57
N GLY A 104 -1.61 14.37 3.49
CA GLY A 104 -1.22 14.47 4.89
C GLY A 104 0.28 14.66 5.07
N LYS A 105 0.67 15.19 6.25
CA LYS A 105 2.07 15.55 6.55
C LYS A 105 3.01 14.34 6.61
N SER A 106 2.50 13.14 6.86
CA SER A 106 3.30 11.91 6.83
C SER A 106 3.86 11.54 5.46
N TYR A 107 3.35 12.10 4.36
CA TYR A 107 3.75 11.70 3.01
C TYR A 107 4.47 12.82 2.24
N SER A 108 5.74 12.59 1.95
CA SER A 108 6.55 13.43 1.07
C SER A 108 6.31 13.06 -0.40
N LYS A 109 6.22 14.07 -1.27
CA LYS A 109 6.06 13.85 -2.72
C LYS A 109 7.41 13.46 -3.34
N LEU A 110 7.42 12.35 -4.09
CA LEU A 110 8.57 11.97 -4.93
C LEU A 110 8.36 12.44 -6.36
N MET A 111 7.26 12.03 -6.98
CA MET A 111 6.93 12.36 -8.37
C MET A 111 5.42 12.37 -8.60
N GLU A 112 4.98 13.11 -9.61
CA GLU A 112 3.59 13.13 -10.06
C GLU A 112 3.58 13.33 -11.57
N PHE A 113 2.89 12.44 -12.26
CA PHE A 113 2.75 12.44 -13.71
C PHE A 113 1.29 12.40 -14.09
N SER A 114 0.94 13.08 -15.18
CA SER A 114 -0.41 13.06 -15.73
C SER A 114 -0.31 13.12 -17.23
N ASP A 115 -0.87 12.12 -17.91
CA ASP A 115 -0.95 12.08 -19.37
C ASP A 115 -2.27 11.42 -19.82
N LYS A 116 -2.91 12.00 -20.83
CA LYS A 116 -4.14 11.46 -21.48
C LYS A 116 -5.23 10.92 -20.54
N GLY A 117 -5.39 11.52 -19.36
CA GLY A 117 -6.40 11.10 -18.37
C GLY A 117 -5.91 10.07 -17.35
N HIS A 118 -4.73 9.48 -17.56
CA HIS A 118 -4.00 8.71 -16.56
C HIS A 118 -3.25 9.66 -15.63
N LYS A 119 -3.28 9.36 -14.33
CA LYS A 119 -2.56 10.12 -13.31
C LYS A 119 -1.84 9.18 -12.37
N ILE A 120 -0.54 9.41 -12.18
CA ILE A 120 0.32 8.67 -11.26
C ILE A 120 0.87 9.64 -10.22
N ILE A 121 0.70 9.31 -8.95
CA ILE A 121 1.30 10.04 -7.82
C ILE A 121 2.17 9.04 -7.05
N VAL A 122 3.43 9.38 -6.85
CA VAL A 122 4.36 8.60 -6.02
C VAL A 122 4.77 9.43 -4.81
N LYS A 123 4.58 8.85 -3.64
CA LYS A 123 4.92 9.44 -2.35
C LYS A 123 5.69 8.47 -1.48
N TYR A 124 6.37 8.99 -0.48
CA TYR A 124 7.07 8.19 0.51
C TYR A 124 6.85 8.73 1.92
N LYS A 125 6.99 7.85 2.92
CA LYS A 125 6.98 8.18 4.35
C LYS A 125 8.34 7.83 4.96
N GLY A 126 8.83 8.70 5.84
CA GLY A 126 10.19 8.62 6.39
C GLY A 126 11.16 9.58 5.69
N HIS A 127 12.44 9.22 5.67
CA HIS A 127 13.49 10.03 5.05
C HIS A 127 13.89 9.48 3.67
N PHE A 128 14.34 10.36 2.77
CA PHE A 128 14.70 9.97 1.40
C PHE A 128 15.71 8.81 1.31
N ASN A 129 16.68 8.75 2.23
CA ASN A 129 17.69 7.69 2.30
C ASN A 129 17.30 6.52 3.22
N LYS A 130 16.21 6.65 3.97
CA LYS A 130 15.71 5.71 4.98
C LYS A 130 14.18 5.80 4.99
N THR A 131 13.59 5.20 3.97
CA THR A 131 12.14 5.23 3.73
C THR A 131 11.50 4.00 4.36
N ASP A 132 10.38 4.21 5.05
CA ASP A 132 9.60 3.14 5.66
C ASP A 132 8.51 2.64 4.72
N GLU A 133 7.98 3.54 3.90
CA GLU A 133 6.88 3.27 2.99
C GLU A 133 7.02 4.06 1.70
N LEU A 134 6.90 3.39 0.55
CA LEU A 134 6.67 3.99 -0.75
C LEU A 134 5.22 3.70 -1.18
N VAL A 135 4.50 4.72 -1.62
CA VAL A 135 3.12 4.61 -2.11
C VAL A 135 3.03 5.11 -3.53
N VAL A 136 2.47 4.28 -4.42
CA VAL A 136 2.15 4.61 -5.80
C VAL A 136 0.64 4.59 -5.96
N LEU A 137 0.05 5.72 -6.32
CA LEU A 137 -1.35 5.85 -6.70
C LEU A 137 -1.45 6.06 -8.21
N GLY A 138 -1.99 5.07 -8.93
CA GLY A 138 -2.42 5.21 -10.32
C GLY A 138 -3.93 5.42 -10.38
N SER A 139 -4.41 6.35 -11.19
CA SER A 139 -5.85 6.59 -11.36
C SER A 139 -6.19 7.00 -12.79
N GLU A 140 -7.30 6.49 -13.29
CA GLU A 140 -7.91 6.85 -14.57
C GLU A 140 -9.44 6.74 -14.46
N LYS A 141 -10.18 7.51 -15.28
CA LYS A 141 -11.61 7.71 -15.07
C LYS A 141 -12.47 6.51 -15.45
N GLN A 142 -12.10 5.76 -16.48
CA GLN A 142 -12.96 4.70 -17.03
C GLN A 142 -12.82 3.39 -16.24
N THR A 143 -11.71 3.24 -15.54
CA THR A 143 -11.21 1.95 -15.08
C THR A 143 -11.06 1.90 -13.58
N GLY A 144 -10.65 3.02 -12.98
CA GLY A 144 -10.62 3.22 -11.54
C GLY A 144 -9.27 3.69 -11.03
N PHE A 145 -8.89 3.27 -9.84
CA PHE A 145 -7.59 3.61 -9.26
C PHE A 145 -6.99 2.45 -8.50
N GLY A 146 -5.66 2.36 -8.51
CA GLY A 146 -4.89 1.38 -7.76
C GLY A 146 -3.87 2.06 -6.86
N ILE A 147 -3.72 1.52 -5.66
CA ILE A 147 -2.72 1.92 -4.68
C ILE A 147 -1.78 0.73 -4.48
N VAL A 148 -0.51 0.91 -4.81
CA VAL A 148 0.57 -0.03 -4.46
C VAL A 148 1.38 0.58 -3.32
N ARG A 149 1.61 -0.20 -2.27
CA ARG A 149 2.42 0.16 -1.12
C ARG A 149 3.58 -0.81 -1.02
N VAL A 150 4.78 -0.27 -0.89
CA VAL A 150 6.00 -1.01 -0.59
C VAL A 150 6.38 -0.62 0.83
N LEU A 151 6.29 -1.58 1.76
CA LEU A 151 6.57 -1.39 3.18
C LEU A 151 7.86 -2.11 3.54
N GLY A 152 8.74 -1.42 4.25
CA GLY A 152 10.04 -1.96 4.63
C GLY A 152 10.65 -1.21 5.80
N SER A 153 11.97 -1.31 5.93
CA SER A 153 12.71 -0.57 6.95
C SER A 153 14.01 -0.04 6.37
N ASP A 154 14.27 1.25 6.54
CA ASP A 154 15.45 1.93 6.01
C ASP A 154 15.66 1.73 4.49
N MET A 155 14.58 1.68 3.71
CA MET A 155 14.67 1.48 2.26
C MET A 155 15.27 2.69 1.57
N ASN A 156 16.17 2.47 0.61
CA ASN A 156 16.73 3.54 -0.21
C ASN A 156 15.89 3.74 -1.49
N LEU A 157 15.31 4.92 -1.69
CA LEU A 157 14.39 5.22 -2.81
C LEU A 157 15.04 5.08 -4.20
N VAL A 158 16.31 5.47 -4.34
CA VAL A 158 17.00 5.39 -5.63
C VAL A 158 17.23 3.93 -6.02
N LYS A 159 17.72 3.13 -5.07
CA LYS A 159 17.93 1.70 -5.26
C LYS A 159 16.61 0.94 -5.44
N LEU A 160 15.52 1.34 -4.77
CA LEU A 160 14.18 0.78 -5.00
C LEU A 160 13.72 0.99 -6.46
N GLY A 161 13.98 2.17 -7.03
CA GLY A 161 13.68 2.43 -8.44
C GLY A 161 14.49 1.54 -9.39
N SER A 162 15.77 1.29 -9.09
CA SER A 162 16.60 0.34 -9.85
C SER A 162 16.04 -1.07 -9.77
N LEU A 163 15.76 -1.55 -8.54
CA LEU A 163 15.18 -2.87 -8.31
C LEU A 163 13.86 -3.04 -9.06
N ALA A 164 12.98 -2.03 -9.03
CA ALA A 164 11.71 -2.06 -9.77
C ALA A 164 11.91 -2.16 -11.29
N LYS A 165 12.98 -1.55 -11.84
CA LYS A 165 13.33 -1.68 -13.25
C LYS A 165 13.85 -3.08 -13.57
N THR A 166 14.76 -3.60 -12.76
CA THR A 166 15.31 -4.95 -12.94
C THR A 166 14.19 -5.99 -12.85
N LEU A 167 13.28 -5.86 -11.88
CA LEU A 167 12.07 -6.69 -11.75
C LEU A 167 11.16 -6.64 -12.98
N GLN A 168 11.06 -5.52 -13.71
CA GLN A 168 10.31 -5.46 -14.97
C GLN A 168 10.99 -6.21 -16.12
N GLU A 169 12.31 -6.35 -16.06
CA GLU A 169 13.12 -7.04 -17.08
C GLU A 169 13.31 -8.53 -16.74
N THR A 170 13.12 -8.92 -15.48
CA THR A 170 13.21 -10.29 -14.97
C THR A 170 11.89 -11.05 -15.14
N ASP A 171 11.99 -12.36 -15.35
CA ASP A 171 10.86 -13.30 -15.37
C ASP A 171 10.32 -13.48 -13.92
N ILE A 172 9.31 -12.69 -13.56
CA ILE A 172 8.56 -12.83 -12.30
C ILE A 172 7.41 -13.80 -12.55
N ASP A 173 7.13 -14.68 -11.60
CA ASP A 173 5.95 -15.56 -11.64
C ASP A 173 4.67 -14.68 -11.65
N GLU A 174 4.15 -14.41 -12.86
CA GLU A 174 2.99 -13.54 -13.10
C GLU A 174 1.74 -13.99 -12.34
N ASN A 175 1.66 -15.29 -12.03
CA ASN A 175 0.56 -15.84 -11.22
C ASN A 175 0.49 -15.18 -9.83
N GLN A 176 1.60 -14.65 -9.30
CA GLN A 176 1.63 -13.95 -8.02
C GLN A 176 1.01 -12.53 -8.10
N PHE A 177 0.90 -11.98 -9.30
CA PHE A 177 0.42 -10.63 -9.57
C PHE A 177 -0.82 -10.63 -10.47
N GLU A 178 -1.39 -11.78 -10.80
CA GLU A 178 -2.48 -11.93 -11.77
C GLU A 178 -3.64 -10.96 -11.53
N ASP A 179 -4.10 -10.81 -10.28
CA ASP A 179 -5.20 -9.88 -9.96
C ASP A 179 -4.83 -8.41 -10.16
N ILE A 180 -3.56 -8.06 -9.88
CA ILE A 180 -3.04 -6.70 -10.04
C ILE A 180 -2.88 -6.42 -11.53
N ILE A 181 -2.31 -7.36 -12.27
CA ILE A 181 -2.16 -7.31 -13.72
C ILE A 181 -3.53 -7.21 -14.38
N ALA A 182 -4.47 -8.12 -14.08
CA ALA A 182 -5.83 -8.10 -14.63
C ALA A 182 -6.58 -6.81 -14.30
N PHE A 183 -6.36 -6.23 -13.11
CA PHE A 183 -6.89 -4.91 -12.77
C PHE A 183 -6.37 -3.83 -13.73
N PHE A 184 -5.08 -3.82 -14.06
CA PHE A 184 -4.48 -2.84 -14.96
C PHE A 184 -4.58 -3.19 -16.47
N GLU A 185 -4.65 -4.45 -16.87
CA GLU A 185 -4.83 -4.86 -18.27
C GLU A 185 -6.26 -4.66 -18.75
N GLY A 186 -7.24 -4.89 -17.87
CA GLY A 186 -8.61 -4.41 -18.08
C GLY A 186 -8.71 -2.89 -18.19
N THR A 187 -7.63 -2.17 -17.85
CA THR A 187 -7.52 -0.71 -17.77
C THR A 187 -6.72 -0.08 -18.92
N PHE A 188 -5.79 -0.82 -19.53
CA PHE A 188 -4.88 -0.33 -20.57
C PHE A 188 -4.97 -1.14 -21.88
N ARG A 189 -6.18 -1.46 -22.35
CA ARG A 189 -6.35 -1.95 -23.73
C ARG A 189 -6.07 -0.80 -24.69
N ILE A 190 -4.83 -0.75 -25.19
CA ILE A 190 -4.42 0.01 -26.38
C ILE A 190 -4.64 -0.88 -27.60
#